data_AF-A0A2H0J5X8-F1
#
_entry.id   AF-A0A2H0J5X8-F1
#
_cell.length_a   1.000
_cell.length_b   1.000
_cell.length_c   1.000
_cell.angle_alpha   90.00
_cell.angle_beta   90.00
_cell.angle_gamma   90.00
#
_symmetry.space_group_name_H-M   'P 1'
#
loop_
_entity.id
_entity.type
_entity.pdbx_description
1 polymer ?
#
loop_
_entity_poly.entity_id
_entity_poly.type
_entity_poly.pdbx_seq_one_letter_code
_entity_poly.pdbx_strand_id
1 'polypeptide(L)'
;MKGNTKMKIKTNFLMAVIGLMLSGTAMAEAGRHDFSDFRARAQYLLSKHTCTACHQVDVQSTGPSFREIADRYRDKKTYKYHGFTPKYIWSMDTPMVAGLVKKISLGGDGEWGGPGTPMPQMDAGGAKKGELEELVKAILELPPLPEEAEEEEGVTERAPSASTNSVSNKAMEDDLRKAQDELRAPRKMIEDQAKASAQSATPPAPPRTKVWSGSNAY
;
A
#
# COMPACT_ATOMS: atom_id res chain seq x y z
N MET A 1 13.82 56.61 29.76
CA MET A 1 12.92 56.52 30.93
C MET A 1 12.30 55.13 30.92
N LYS A 2 12.50 54.38 32.01
CA LYS A 2 12.13 52.96 32.17
C LYS A 2 10.67 52.84 32.61
N GLY A 3 9.84 52.15 31.82
CA GLY A 3 8.46 51.81 32.18
C GLY A 3 8.38 50.37 32.65
N ASN A 4 8.27 50.17 33.97
CA ASN A 4 8.07 48.87 34.61
C ASN A 4 6.58 48.52 34.64
N THR A 5 6.16 47.54 33.85
CA THR A 5 4.80 46.98 33.92
C THR A 5 4.77 45.84 34.92
N LYS A 6 4.23 46.10 36.12
CA LYS A 6 3.97 45.10 37.16
C LYS A 6 2.85 44.16 36.70
N MET A 7 3.21 42.93 36.34
CA MET A 7 2.26 41.87 36.04
C MET A 7 1.83 41.19 37.35
N LYS A 8 0.59 41.46 37.78
CA LYS A 8 -0.04 40.83 38.95
C LYS A 8 -0.46 39.41 38.58
N ILE A 9 0.33 38.44 39.00
CA ILE A 9 0.01 37.00 38.97
C ILE A 9 -1.19 36.79 39.90
N LYS A 10 -2.36 36.47 39.34
CA LYS A 10 -3.57 36.14 40.11
C LYS A 10 -3.52 34.67 40.52
N THR A 11 -3.44 34.48 41.83
CA THR A 11 -3.27 33.23 42.57
C THR A 11 -4.52 32.33 42.59
N ASN A 12 -5.14 32.07 41.42
CA ASN A 12 -6.39 31.28 41.34
C ASN A 12 -6.26 29.96 40.56
N PHE A 13 -5.04 29.49 40.25
CA PHE A 13 -4.83 28.27 39.44
C PHE A 13 -4.30 27.07 40.23
N LEU A 14 -4.38 27.10 41.57
CA LEU A 14 -3.88 26.03 42.45
C LEU A 14 -4.94 25.00 42.87
N MET A 15 -6.16 25.03 42.33
CA MET A 15 -7.24 24.11 42.74
C MET A 15 -8.00 23.51 41.56
N ALA A 16 -7.28 23.02 40.56
CA ALA A 16 -7.83 22.19 39.48
C ALA A 16 -6.84 21.10 39.02
N VAL A 17 -6.04 20.54 39.94
CA VAL A 17 -4.99 19.55 39.65
C VAL A 17 -5.25 18.17 40.30
N ILE A 18 -6.36 17.98 41.03
CA ILE A 18 -6.60 16.73 41.80
C ILE A 18 -7.75 15.86 41.22
N GLY A 19 -8.38 16.28 40.11
CA GLY A 19 -9.59 15.62 39.58
C GLY A 19 -9.46 14.91 38.23
N LEU A 20 -8.25 14.55 37.77
CA LEU A 20 -8.07 14.00 36.42
C LEU A 20 -6.97 12.94 36.33
N MET A 21 -7.02 11.91 37.19
CA MET A 21 -6.07 10.78 37.16
C MET A 21 -6.74 9.39 37.11
N LEU A 22 -7.96 9.28 36.58
CA LEU A 22 -8.65 7.98 36.41
C LEU A 22 -9.20 7.70 35.00
N SER A 23 -8.66 8.35 33.95
CA SER A 23 -9.11 8.14 32.56
C SER A 23 -8.03 7.56 31.63
N GLY A 24 -6.91 7.08 32.17
CA GLY A 24 -5.68 6.82 31.40
C GLY A 24 -5.57 5.48 30.67
N THR A 25 -6.50 4.54 30.81
CA THR A 25 -6.30 3.15 30.31
C THR A 25 -6.94 2.83 28.95
N ALA A 26 -7.62 3.75 28.28
CA ALA A 26 -8.38 3.41 27.07
C ALA A 26 -7.64 3.64 25.73
N MET A 27 -6.44 4.22 25.70
CA MET A 27 -5.76 4.56 24.44
C MET A 27 -4.65 3.60 24.00
N ALA A 28 -4.35 2.55 24.78
CA ALA A 28 -3.37 1.53 24.38
C ALA A 28 -3.92 0.49 23.38
N GLU A 29 -5.24 0.44 23.15
CA GLU A 29 -5.87 -0.54 22.24
C GLU A 29 -5.89 -0.05 20.77
N ALA A 30 -5.76 1.26 20.51
CA ALA A 30 -5.82 1.81 19.15
C ALA A 30 -4.57 1.51 18.30
N GLY A 31 -3.52 0.93 18.90
CA GLY A 31 -2.31 0.49 18.22
C GLY A 31 -2.21 -1.02 18.00
N ARG A 32 -3.15 -1.82 18.53
CA ARG A 32 -3.23 -3.27 18.32
C ARG A 32 -4.23 -3.64 17.22
N HIS A 33 -4.47 -2.72 16.29
CA HIS A 33 -4.92 -3.07 14.94
C HIS A 33 -3.77 -3.76 14.21
N ASP A 34 -3.49 -4.96 14.71
CA ASP A 34 -2.88 -6.10 14.05
C ASP A 34 -3.33 -6.12 12.59
N PHE A 35 -2.45 -6.60 11.72
CA PHE A 35 -2.62 -7.11 10.35
C PHE A 35 -4.05 -7.27 9.75
N SER A 36 -5.09 -7.51 10.54
CA SER A 36 -6.52 -7.40 10.19
C SER A 36 -6.93 -6.13 9.42
N ASP A 37 -6.27 -4.99 9.67
CA ASP A 37 -6.53 -3.72 8.95
C ASP A 37 -5.55 -3.43 7.80
N PHE A 38 -4.50 -4.25 7.61
CA PHE A 38 -3.86 -4.37 6.31
C PHE A 38 -4.89 -5.02 5.40
N ARG A 39 -5.74 -4.15 4.81
CA ARG A 39 -7.10 -4.44 4.34
C ARG A 39 -7.15 -5.81 3.69
N ALA A 40 -8.15 -6.64 4.03
CA ALA A 40 -8.35 -7.95 3.39
C ALA A 40 -8.20 -7.91 1.85
N ARG A 41 -8.57 -6.78 1.25
CA ARG A 41 -8.35 -6.45 -0.14
C ARG A 41 -6.87 -6.33 -0.56
N ALA A 42 -6.03 -5.65 0.20
CA ALA A 42 -4.60 -5.55 -0.04
C ALA A 42 -3.90 -6.91 0.10
N GLN A 43 -4.27 -7.72 1.11
CA GLN A 43 -3.80 -9.10 1.25
C GLN A 43 -4.15 -9.95 0.04
N TYR A 44 -5.43 -9.88 -0.37
CA TYR A 44 -5.89 -10.56 -1.57
C TYR A 44 -5.09 -10.17 -2.81
N LEU A 45 -4.82 -8.88 -3.00
CA LEU A 45 -4.05 -8.39 -4.15
C LEU A 45 -2.57 -8.81 -4.07
N LEU A 46 -1.95 -8.80 -2.89
CA LEU A 46 -0.58 -9.29 -2.69
C LEU A 46 -0.48 -10.77 -3.06
N SER A 47 -1.43 -11.60 -2.62
CA SER A 47 -1.46 -13.03 -2.97
C SER A 47 -1.74 -13.24 -4.46
N LYS A 48 -2.72 -12.52 -5.03
CA LYS A 48 -3.12 -12.60 -6.43
C LYS A 48 -1.96 -12.29 -7.39
N HIS A 49 -1.11 -11.32 -7.05
CA HIS A 49 0.05 -10.92 -7.86
C HIS A 49 1.37 -11.52 -7.35
N THR A 50 1.31 -12.53 -6.48
CA THR A 50 2.49 -13.28 -5.97
C THR A 50 3.56 -12.40 -5.30
N CYS A 51 3.18 -11.23 -4.79
CA CYS A 51 4.10 -10.30 -4.15
C CYS A 51 4.73 -10.90 -2.87
N THR A 52 3.99 -11.78 -2.19
CA THR A 52 4.42 -12.45 -0.96
C THR A 52 5.53 -13.49 -1.15
N ALA A 53 5.89 -13.81 -2.40
CA ALA A 53 7.00 -14.71 -2.69
C ALA A 53 8.36 -14.08 -2.38
N CYS A 54 8.47 -12.75 -2.47
CA CYS A 54 9.72 -12.01 -2.27
C CYS A 54 9.63 -10.91 -1.22
N HIS A 55 8.43 -10.58 -0.76
CA HIS A 55 8.21 -9.55 0.26
C HIS A 55 7.35 -10.13 1.37
N GLN A 56 7.69 -9.82 2.62
CA GLN A 56 6.81 -10.08 3.76
C GLN A 56 6.36 -8.74 4.35
N VAL A 57 5.35 -8.76 5.21
CA VAL A 57 4.85 -7.52 5.81
C VAL A 57 5.90 -6.87 6.70
N ASP A 58 6.47 -7.63 7.63
CA ASP A 58 7.32 -7.07 8.69
C ASP A 58 8.79 -7.52 8.62
N VAL A 59 9.07 -8.60 7.89
CA VAL A 59 10.40 -9.18 7.79
C VAL A 59 10.95 -9.05 6.39
N GLN A 60 12.22 -8.68 6.29
CA GLN A 60 12.93 -8.70 5.01
C GLN A 60 13.07 -10.16 4.53
N SER A 61 12.96 -10.38 3.21
CA SER A 61 13.26 -11.68 2.61
C SER A 61 14.14 -11.49 1.37
N THR A 62 13.66 -11.82 0.17
CA THR A 62 14.38 -11.50 -1.08
C THR A 62 14.34 -9.99 -1.37
N GLY A 63 13.21 -9.35 -1.06
CA GLY A 63 13.03 -7.90 -1.10
C GLY A 63 12.81 -7.31 0.31
N PRO A 64 12.78 -5.97 0.40
CA PRO A 64 12.44 -5.27 1.65
C PRO A 64 11.04 -5.66 2.14
N SER A 65 10.81 -5.57 3.45
CA SER A 65 9.48 -5.76 3.99
C SER A 65 8.54 -4.63 3.53
N PHE A 66 7.22 -4.88 3.51
CA PHE A 66 6.26 -3.82 3.19
C PHE A 66 6.31 -2.68 4.21
N ARG A 67 6.60 -3.00 5.47
CA ARG A 67 6.85 -2.02 6.53
C ARG A 67 8.05 -1.13 6.22
N GLU A 68 9.19 -1.72 5.85
CA GLU A 68 10.40 -0.95 5.47
C GLU A 68 10.14 -0.02 4.28
N ILE A 69 9.33 -0.48 3.31
CA ILE A 69 8.89 0.35 2.18
C ILE A 69 8.04 1.53 2.70
N ALA A 70 7.06 1.27 3.56
CA ALA A 70 6.20 2.29 4.15
C ALA A 70 7.02 3.34 4.91
N ASP A 71 7.95 2.89 5.75
CA ASP A 71 8.79 3.77 6.56
C ASP A 71 9.76 4.60 5.71
N ARG A 72 10.40 3.99 4.71
CA ARG A 72 11.31 4.71 3.80
C ARG A 72 10.62 5.83 3.02
N TYR A 73 9.36 5.60 2.64
CA TYR A 73 8.59 6.52 1.80
C TYR A 73 7.55 7.33 2.58
N ARG A 74 7.55 7.21 3.92
CA ARG A 74 6.69 8.00 4.80
C ARG A 74 6.90 9.48 4.53
N ASP A 75 5.79 10.22 4.45
CA ASP A 75 5.71 11.66 4.19
C ASP A 75 6.29 12.16 2.85
N LYS A 76 6.78 11.26 1.99
CA LYS A 76 7.32 11.63 0.68
C LYS A 76 6.21 11.71 -0.36
N LYS A 77 6.19 12.84 -1.08
CA LYS A 77 5.20 13.10 -2.14
C LYS A 77 5.68 12.72 -3.53
N THR A 78 6.99 12.58 -3.70
CA THR A 78 7.61 12.35 -5.00
C THR A 78 8.54 11.13 -4.97
N TYR A 79 8.60 10.42 -6.09
CA TYR A 79 9.46 9.27 -6.32
C TYR A 79 10.29 9.47 -7.59
N LYS A 80 11.59 9.19 -7.49
CA LYS A 80 12.55 9.25 -8.60
C LYS A 80 12.70 7.87 -9.21
N TYR A 81 12.11 7.64 -10.38
CA TYR A 81 12.22 6.37 -11.09
C TYR A 81 13.38 6.41 -12.10
N HIS A 82 14.30 5.45 -12.02
CA HIS A 82 15.46 5.28 -12.92
C HIS A 82 15.47 3.97 -13.73
N GLY A 83 14.43 3.14 -13.60
CA GLY A 83 14.33 1.86 -14.34
C GLY A 83 15.45 0.87 -14.03
N PHE A 84 15.98 0.23 -15.09
CA PHE A 84 17.15 -0.66 -15.08
C PHE A 84 18.43 0.05 -15.56
N THR A 85 18.35 1.36 -15.81
CA THR A 85 19.52 2.15 -16.19
C THR A 85 20.22 2.67 -14.94
N PRO A 86 21.55 2.87 -14.98
CA PRO A 86 22.25 3.52 -13.89
C PRO A 86 21.60 4.85 -13.52
N LYS A 87 21.44 5.10 -12.21
CA LYS A 87 20.74 6.27 -11.63
C LYS A 87 21.20 7.62 -12.19
N TYR A 88 22.43 7.72 -12.68
CA TYR A 88 23.03 8.94 -13.22
C TYR A 88 22.77 9.18 -14.71
N ILE A 89 22.16 8.22 -15.43
CA ILE A 89 21.88 8.36 -16.87
C ILE A 89 20.50 8.97 -17.10
N TRP A 90 19.49 8.45 -16.39
CA TRP A 90 18.13 8.92 -16.53
C TRP A 90 17.34 8.72 -15.24
N SER A 91 16.60 9.75 -14.85
CA SER A 91 15.62 9.65 -13.77
C SER A 91 14.43 10.56 -14.08
N MET A 92 13.25 10.16 -13.64
CA MET A 92 12.04 10.95 -13.79
C MET A 92 11.36 11.11 -12.43
N ASP A 93 11.06 12.36 -12.08
CA ASP A 93 10.24 12.68 -10.91
C ASP A 93 8.78 12.38 -11.19
N THR A 94 8.16 11.66 -10.27
CA THR A 94 6.75 11.25 -10.35
C THR A 94 6.06 11.42 -9.00
N PRO A 95 4.72 11.57 -8.95
CA PRO A 95 3.99 11.43 -7.69
C PRO A 95 4.30 10.07 -7.04
N MET A 96 4.43 10.03 -5.71
CA MET A 96 4.92 8.86 -4.98
C MET A 96 4.23 7.55 -5.38
N VAL A 97 2.89 7.51 -5.31
CA VAL A 97 2.11 6.33 -5.68
C VAL A 97 2.33 5.95 -7.15
N ALA A 98 2.27 6.91 -8.06
CA ALA A 98 2.46 6.65 -9.49
C ALA A 98 3.88 6.14 -9.81
N GLY A 99 4.89 6.64 -9.12
CA GLY A 99 6.28 6.23 -9.26
C GLY A 99 6.53 4.81 -8.79
N LEU A 100 6.00 4.44 -7.62
CA LEU A 100 6.08 3.07 -7.12
C LEU A 100 5.29 2.09 -7.98
N VAL A 101 4.09 2.47 -8.45
CA VAL A 101 3.33 1.66 -9.42
C VAL A 101 4.13 1.45 -10.70
N LYS A 102 4.82 2.48 -11.19
CA LYS A 102 5.71 2.36 -12.35
C LYS A 102 6.90 1.43 -12.07
N LYS A 103 7.50 1.51 -10.87
CA LYS A 103 8.56 0.60 -10.43
C LYS A 103 8.08 -0.86 -10.40
N ILE A 104 6.88 -1.13 -9.91
CA ILE A 104 6.29 -2.49 -9.87
C ILE A 104 5.94 -2.98 -11.28
N SER A 105 5.34 -2.11 -12.09
CA SER A 105 4.89 -2.46 -13.44
C SER A 105 6.08 -2.81 -14.35
N LEU A 106 7.13 -1.97 -14.33
CA LEU A 106 8.27 -2.08 -15.23
C LEU A 106 9.46 -2.83 -14.62
N GLY A 107 9.48 -3.04 -13.31
CA GLY A 107 10.62 -3.57 -12.58
C GLY A 107 11.73 -2.54 -12.35
N GLY A 108 12.85 -3.02 -11.84
CA GLY A 108 14.11 -2.26 -11.78
C GLY A 108 14.94 -2.60 -10.55
N ASP A 109 16.07 -1.90 -10.41
CA ASP A 109 17.10 -2.20 -9.41
C ASP A 109 17.60 -0.95 -8.65
N GLY A 110 18.63 -1.13 -7.82
CA GLY A 110 19.47 -0.07 -7.27
C GLY A 110 18.93 0.78 -6.12
N GLU A 111 17.64 0.69 -5.79
CA GLU A 111 17.02 1.56 -4.77
C GLU A 111 17.32 1.11 -3.32
N TRP A 112 17.58 -0.19 -3.10
CA TRP A 112 17.72 -0.79 -1.77
C TRP A 112 19.17 -1.10 -1.38
N GLY A 113 20.16 -0.59 -2.11
CA GLY A 113 21.56 -0.51 -1.67
C GLY A 113 22.35 -1.82 -1.54
N GLY A 114 21.73 -2.99 -1.68
CA GLY A 114 22.40 -4.30 -1.69
C GLY A 114 22.70 -4.84 -3.10
N PRO A 115 23.39 -5.99 -3.22
CA PRO A 115 23.49 -6.78 -4.46
C PRO A 115 22.13 -7.45 -4.80
N GLY A 116 21.04 -6.72 -4.55
CA GLY A 116 19.68 -7.22 -4.53
C GLY A 116 19.25 -7.67 -5.92
N THR A 117 18.56 -8.79 -5.96
CA THR A 117 17.88 -9.28 -7.16
C THR A 117 16.97 -8.16 -7.67
N PRO A 118 17.09 -7.75 -8.96
CA PRO A 118 16.20 -6.75 -9.51
C PRO A 118 14.76 -7.21 -9.35
N MET A 119 13.87 -6.29 -9.00
CA MET A 119 12.45 -6.62 -8.96
C MET A 119 11.99 -6.87 -10.41
N PRO A 120 11.45 -8.06 -10.73
CA PRO A 120 11.03 -8.38 -12.08
C PRO A 120 9.85 -7.50 -12.50
N GLN A 121 9.69 -7.37 -13.81
CA GLN A 121 8.57 -6.66 -14.41
C GLN A 121 7.27 -7.44 -14.15
N MET A 122 6.27 -6.79 -13.52
CA MET A 122 4.99 -7.43 -13.24
C MET A 122 3.90 -7.11 -14.29
N ASP A 123 3.93 -5.91 -14.86
CA ASP A 123 2.85 -5.41 -15.71
C ASP A 123 3.34 -4.38 -16.75
N ALA A 124 4.18 -4.79 -17.70
CA ALA A 124 4.62 -3.88 -18.78
C ALA A 124 3.47 -3.25 -19.56
N GLY A 125 2.36 -3.97 -19.71
CA GLY A 125 1.19 -3.52 -20.45
C GLY A 125 0.30 -2.54 -19.67
N GLY A 126 0.52 -2.38 -18.37
CA GLY A 126 -0.30 -1.51 -17.52
C GLY A 126 -1.73 -2.02 -17.26
N ALA A 127 -2.01 -3.30 -17.56
CA ALA A 127 -3.35 -3.89 -17.42
C ALA A 127 -3.82 -4.00 -15.96
N LYS A 128 -2.88 -4.00 -15.00
CA LYS A 128 -3.09 -4.15 -13.56
C LYS A 128 -2.86 -2.84 -12.80
N LYS A 129 -2.67 -1.72 -13.50
CA LYS A 129 -2.36 -0.41 -12.89
C LYS A 129 -3.30 -0.02 -11.74
N GLY A 130 -4.61 -0.21 -11.89
CA GLY A 130 -5.58 0.14 -10.84
C GLY A 130 -5.41 -0.70 -9.56
N GLU A 131 -5.18 -2.00 -9.70
CA GLU A 131 -4.92 -2.89 -8.56
C GLU A 131 -3.57 -2.58 -7.91
N LEU A 132 -2.57 -2.22 -8.70
CA LEU A 132 -1.26 -1.80 -8.19
C LEU A 132 -1.32 -0.48 -7.42
N GLU A 133 -2.09 0.50 -7.91
CA GLU A 133 -2.29 1.76 -7.20
C GLU A 133 -2.96 1.54 -5.84
N GLU A 134 -3.96 0.65 -5.78
CA GLU A 134 -4.62 0.27 -4.54
C GLU A 134 -3.64 -0.39 -3.56
N LEU A 135 -2.82 -1.32 -4.05
CA LEU A 135 -1.82 -2.04 -3.25
C LEU A 135 -0.73 -1.12 -2.70
N VAL A 136 -0.18 -0.24 -3.54
CA VAL A 136 0.85 0.73 -3.14
C VAL A 136 0.32 1.68 -2.07
N LYS A 137 -0.91 2.18 -2.20
CA LYS A 137 -1.52 3.04 -1.18
C LYS A 137 -1.64 2.29 0.16
N ALA A 138 -2.13 1.06 0.13
CA ALA A 138 -2.25 0.24 1.35
C ALA A 138 -0.90 -0.03 2.02
N ILE A 139 0.17 -0.28 1.24
CA ILE A 139 1.53 -0.46 1.79
C ILE A 139 2.02 0.84 2.46
N LEU A 140 1.87 1.99 1.79
CA LEU A 140 2.35 3.27 2.33
C LEU A 140 1.58 3.74 3.57
N GLU A 141 0.34 3.27 3.74
CA GLU A 141 -0.50 3.53 4.92
C GLU A 141 -0.16 2.63 6.12
N LEU A 142 0.73 1.63 5.97
CA LEU A 142 1.15 0.80 7.09
C LEU A 142 1.70 1.68 8.24
N PRO A 143 1.23 1.51 9.48
CA PRO A 143 1.77 2.24 10.61
C PRO A 143 3.23 1.83 10.83
N PRO A 144 4.08 2.73 11.36
CA PRO A 144 5.40 2.33 11.80
C PRO A 144 5.27 1.19 12.80
N LEU A 145 6.25 0.29 12.86
CA LEU A 145 6.30 -0.65 13.98
C LEU A 145 6.28 0.17 15.28
N PRO A 146 5.55 -0.26 16.32
CA PRO A 146 5.70 0.36 17.62
C PRO A 146 7.20 0.28 17.90
N GLU A 147 7.85 1.45 17.95
CA GLU A 147 9.19 1.60 18.50
C GLU A 147 9.13 0.80 19.78
N GLU A 148 9.88 -0.31 19.83
CA GLU A 148 9.83 -1.27 20.93
C GLU A 148 9.88 -0.42 22.19
N ALA A 149 8.72 -0.29 22.84
CA ALA A 149 8.52 0.68 23.90
C ALA A 149 9.68 0.42 24.84
N GLU A 150 10.59 1.38 24.99
CA GLU A 150 11.86 1.20 25.68
C GLU A 150 11.58 0.42 26.97
N GLU A 151 11.78 -0.90 26.92
CA GLU A 151 11.59 -1.77 28.06
C GLU A 151 12.83 -1.50 28.89
N GLU A 152 12.74 -0.47 29.73
CA GLU A 152 13.67 -0.29 30.83
C GLU A 152 13.68 -1.60 31.65
N GLU A 153 14.76 -2.34 31.43
CA GLU A 153 15.42 -3.31 32.29
C GLU A 153 14.54 -4.30 33.08
N GLY A 154 14.47 -5.53 32.56
CA GLY A 154 13.96 -6.67 33.29
C GLY A 154 14.37 -8.00 32.66
N VAL A 155 15.68 -8.23 32.49
CA VAL A 155 16.27 -9.51 32.06
C VAL A 155 15.75 -10.64 32.95
N THR A 156 14.84 -11.47 32.43
CA THR A 156 14.80 -12.90 32.75
C THR A 156 14.51 -13.69 31.46
N GLU A 157 15.56 -14.36 30.98
CA GLU A 157 15.58 -15.55 30.12
C GLU A 157 14.27 -15.94 29.41
N ARG A 158 14.13 -15.53 28.14
CA ARG A 158 13.06 -15.99 27.25
C ARG A 158 13.45 -17.31 26.59
N ALA A 159 12.78 -18.38 27.00
CA ALA A 159 12.81 -19.70 26.39
C ALA A 159 12.57 -19.68 24.86
N PRO A 160 13.05 -20.68 24.10
CA PRO A 160 12.94 -20.71 22.64
C PRO A 160 11.47 -20.72 22.19
N SER A 161 11.11 -19.74 21.35
CA SER A 161 9.80 -19.64 20.72
C SER A 161 9.61 -20.81 19.75
N ALA A 162 8.86 -21.80 20.20
CA ALA A 162 8.30 -22.82 19.32
C ALA A 162 7.34 -22.15 18.32
N SER A 163 7.65 -22.32 17.04
CA SER A 163 6.81 -21.98 15.89
C SER A 163 5.42 -22.61 16.03
N THR A 164 4.42 -21.80 16.39
CA THR A 164 3.00 -22.14 16.31
C THR A 164 2.38 -21.49 15.07
N ASN A 165 2.99 -21.66 13.90
CA ASN A 165 2.53 -21.05 12.64
C ASN A 165 1.40 -21.81 11.93
N SER A 166 0.92 -22.95 12.45
CA SER A 166 -0.06 -23.77 11.73
C SER A 166 -1.52 -23.39 11.97
N VAL A 167 -1.87 -22.83 13.14
CA VAL A 167 -3.27 -22.49 13.47
C VAL A 167 -3.69 -21.13 12.90
N SER A 168 -2.78 -20.16 12.82
CA SER A 168 -3.06 -18.83 12.25
C SER A 168 -3.27 -18.84 10.74
N ASN A 169 -2.66 -19.78 10.01
CA ASN A 169 -2.81 -19.86 8.56
C ASN A 169 -4.23 -20.26 8.14
N LYS A 170 -4.89 -21.14 8.89
CA LYS A 170 -6.24 -21.61 8.55
C LYS A 170 -7.29 -20.50 8.68
N ALA A 171 -7.22 -19.71 9.75
CA ALA A 171 -8.14 -18.59 9.96
C ALA A 171 -7.97 -17.54 8.85
N MET A 172 -6.73 -17.23 8.47
CA MET A 172 -6.44 -16.32 7.37
C MET A 172 -6.90 -16.86 6.01
N GLU A 173 -6.73 -18.16 5.75
CA GLU A 173 -7.23 -18.81 4.52
C GLU A 173 -8.76 -18.76 4.42
N ASP A 174 -9.46 -18.96 5.53
CA ASP A 174 -10.92 -18.87 5.59
C ASP A 174 -11.42 -17.42 5.36
N ASP A 175 -10.74 -16.42 5.94
CA ASP A 175 -11.04 -15.00 5.71
C ASP A 175 -10.75 -14.57 4.26
N LEU A 176 -9.64 -15.05 3.69
CA LEU A 176 -9.29 -14.80 2.29
C LEU A 176 -10.32 -15.40 1.34
N ARG A 177 -10.79 -16.63 1.61
CA ARG A 177 -11.85 -17.28 0.83
C ARG A 177 -13.16 -16.50 0.92
N LYS A 178 -13.53 -16.05 2.12
CA LYS A 178 -14.72 -15.21 2.33
C LYS A 178 -14.63 -13.91 1.54
N ALA A 179 -13.49 -13.20 1.61
CA ALA A 179 -13.27 -11.97 0.86
C ALA A 179 -13.33 -12.21 -0.67
N GLN A 180 -12.80 -13.34 -1.16
CA GLN A 180 -12.91 -13.73 -2.56
C GLN A 180 -14.35 -13.97 -3.01
N ASP A 181 -15.17 -14.63 -2.18
CA ASP A 181 -16.57 -14.88 -2.47
C ASP A 181 -17.41 -13.60 -2.43
N GLU A 182 -17.13 -12.68 -1.50
CA GLU A 182 -17.75 -11.35 -1.45
C GLU A 182 -17.44 -10.52 -2.70
N LEU A 183 -16.24 -10.65 -3.28
CA LEU A 183 -15.86 -9.99 -4.53
C LEU A 183 -16.42 -10.68 -5.79
N ARG A 184 -16.88 -11.94 -5.69
CA ARG A 184 -17.42 -12.69 -6.84
C ARG A 184 -18.79 -12.16 -7.27
N ALA A 185 -19.65 -11.78 -6.33
CA ALA A 185 -20.98 -11.24 -6.61
C ALA A 185 -20.96 -9.93 -7.45
N PRO A 186 -20.21 -8.88 -7.07
CA PRO A 186 -20.15 -7.64 -7.86
C PRO A 186 -19.50 -7.86 -9.23
N ARG A 187 -18.51 -8.76 -9.32
CA ARG A 187 -17.87 -9.09 -10.61
C ARG A 187 -18.86 -9.70 -11.60
N LYS A 188 -19.71 -10.64 -11.15
CA LYS A 188 -20.73 -11.25 -12.01
C LYS A 188 -21.75 -10.22 -12.48
N MET A 189 -22.15 -9.28 -11.62
CA MET A 189 -23.05 -8.19 -12.02
C MET A 189 -22.45 -7.31 -13.12
N ILE A 190 -21.15 -6.99 -13.04
CA ILE A 190 -20.46 -6.19 -14.06
C ILE A 190 -20.35 -6.97 -15.38
N GLU A 191 -20.00 -8.26 -15.33
CA GLU A 191 -19.94 -9.12 -16.53
C GLU A 191 -21.31 -9.26 -17.20
N ASP A 192 -22.38 -9.45 -16.42
CA ASP A 192 -23.75 -9.52 -16.92
C ASP A 192 -24.21 -8.18 -17.53
N GLN A 193 -23.87 -7.04 -16.92
CA GLN A 193 -24.14 -5.71 -17.48
C GLN A 193 -23.38 -5.45 -18.78
N ALA A 194 -22.11 -5.85 -18.85
CA ALA A 194 -21.29 -5.71 -20.06
C ALA A 194 -21.86 -6.57 -21.20
N LYS A 195 -22.31 -7.79 -20.90
CA LYS A 195 -22.94 -8.69 -21.88
C LYS A 195 -24.29 -8.15 -22.37
N ALA A 196 -25.11 -7.60 -21.48
CA ALA A 196 -26.37 -6.95 -21.85
C ALA A 196 -26.14 -5.70 -22.73
N SER A 197 -25.10 -4.93 -22.44
CA SER A 197 -24.71 -3.77 -23.26
C SER A 197 -24.21 -4.18 -24.64
N ALA A 198 -23.43 -5.26 -24.73
CA ALA A 198 -22.96 -5.80 -26.01
C ALA A 198 -24.11 -6.35 -26.88
N GLN A 199 -25.17 -6.88 -26.27
CA GLN A 199 -26.34 -7.41 -26.99
C GLN A 199 -27.27 -6.31 -27.52
N SER A 200 -27.25 -5.11 -26.92
CA SER A 200 -28.06 -3.96 -27.35
C SER A 200 -27.32 -3.02 -28.31
N ALA A 201 -25.99 -3.15 -28.41
CA ALA A 201 -25.20 -2.40 -29.37
C ALA A 201 -25.34 -3.01 -30.77
N THR A 202 -26.30 -2.52 -31.55
CA THR A 202 -26.27 -2.70 -33.01
C THR A 202 -24.96 -2.08 -33.52
N PRO A 203 -24.09 -2.84 -34.21
CA PRO A 203 -22.86 -2.28 -34.74
C PRO A 203 -23.20 -1.10 -35.67
N PRO A 204 -22.44 0.02 -35.61
CA PRO A 204 -22.67 1.12 -36.53
C PRO A 204 -22.56 0.60 -37.95
N ALA A 205 -23.51 0.99 -38.80
CA ALA A 205 -23.45 0.65 -40.21
C ALA A 205 -22.06 1.01 -40.77
N PRO A 206 -21.41 0.12 -41.53
CA PRO A 206 -20.09 0.41 -42.08
C PRO A 206 -20.16 1.72 -42.87
N PRO A 207 -19.12 2.58 -42.78
CA PRO A 207 -19.10 3.81 -43.56
C PRO A 207 -19.27 3.43 -45.02
N ARG A 208 -20.24 4.05 -45.70
CA ARG A 208 -20.43 3.89 -47.15
C ARG A 208 -19.14 4.35 -47.83
N THR A 209 -18.29 3.39 -48.21
CA THR A 209 -17.15 3.67 -49.05
C THR A 209 -17.71 4.16 -50.39
N LYS A 210 -17.45 5.43 -50.73
CA LYS A 210 -17.68 5.90 -52.09
C LYS A 210 -16.75 5.06 -52.98
N VAL A 211 -17.33 4.12 -53.70
CA VAL A 211 -16.65 3.42 -54.79
C VAL A 211 -16.25 4.51 -55.78
N TRP A 212 -14.97 4.85 -55.79
CA TRP A 212 -14.40 5.78 -56.76
C TRP A 212 -14.32 5.02 -58.08
N SER A 213 -15.34 5.19 -58.92
CA SER A 213 -15.35 4.76 -60.31
C SER A 213 -14.29 5.59 -61.05
N GLY A 214 -13.08 5.06 -61.13
CA GLY A 214 -12.02 5.65 -61.92
C GLY A 214 -12.39 5.69 -63.39
N SER A 215 -12.42 6.89 -63.97
CA SER A 215 -12.29 7.07 -65.42
C SER A 215 -10.81 7.36 -65.68
N ASN A 216 -10.07 6.30 -66.04
CA ASN A 216 -8.76 6.43 -66.65
C ASN A 216 -8.96 7.12 -68.00
N ALA A 217 -8.44 8.34 -68.14
CA ALA A 217 -8.21 8.97 -69.42
C ALA A 217 -6.70 9.03 -69.64
N TYR A 218 -6.33 8.50 -70.80
CA TYR A 218 -5.01 8.35 -71.39
C TYR A 218 -4.14 9.61 -71.36
#